data_AF-A0A2N2Y6U9-F1
#
_entry.id   AF-A0A2N2Y6U9-F1
#
_cell.length_a   1.000
_cell.length_b   1.000
_cell.length_c   1.000
_cell.angle_alpha   90.00
_cell.angle_beta   90.00
_cell.angle_gamma   90.00
#
_symmetry.space_group_name_H-M   'P 1'
#
loop_
_entity.id
_entity.type
_entity.pdbx_description
1 polymer ?
#
loop_
_entity_poly.entity_id
_entity_poly.type
_entity_poly.pdbx_seq_one_letter_code
_entity_poly.pdbx_strand_id
1 'polypeptide(L)'
;MYILLPLNTCSLCLKQTKSFLLEQSVNYDIHLVLLSKTNREAAQYAEHLDKKFTVLVDSKGSIYNHPELAKNLPVLIQYNDKKSIVMPFNINTNFEEMKQIILSFYKE
;
A
#
# COMPACT_ATOMS: atom_id res chain seq x y z
N MET A 1 -4.12 -5.35 -8.52
CA MET A 1 -3.17 -4.23 -8.19
C MET A 1 -2.73 -4.34 -6.74
N TYR A 2 -1.54 -3.87 -6.35
CA TYR A 2 -1.08 -3.92 -4.95
C TYR A 2 -0.83 -2.52 -4.39
N ILE A 3 -1.11 -2.31 -3.11
CA ILE A 3 -0.73 -1.10 -2.40
C ILE A 3 0.11 -1.49 -1.20
N LEU A 4 1.36 -1.03 -1.15
CA LEU A 4 2.25 -1.28 -0.04
C LEU A 4 2.20 -0.10 0.93
N LEU A 5 1.75 -0.38 2.15
CA LEU A 5 1.64 0.58 3.24
C LEU A 5 2.62 0.18 4.35
N PRO A 6 3.61 1.01 4.72
CA PRO A 6 4.52 0.67 5.79
C PRO A 6 3.77 0.69 7.14
N LEU A 7 3.96 -0.31 8.00
CA LEU A 7 3.25 -0.43 9.28
C LEU A 7 3.46 0.76 10.22
N ASN A 8 4.61 1.42 10.12
CA ASN A 8 4.94 2.63 10.86
C ASN A 8 4.29 3.92 10.29
N THR A 9 3.41 3.84 9.28
CA THR A 9 2.69 5.04 8.82
C THR A 9 1.76 5.55 9.92
N CYS A 10 1.91 6.84 10.21
CA CYS A 10 1.25 7.59 11.26
C CYS A 10 -0.25 7.26 11.39
N SER A 11 -0.69 7.00 12.63
CA SER A 11 -2.09 6.70 12.99
C SER A 11 -3.10 7.77 12.54
N LEU A 12 -2.64 9.00 12.28
CA LEU A 12 -3.45 10.11 11.75
C LEU A 12 -3.52 10.15 10.21
N CYS A 13 -2.43 9.81 9.52
CA CYS A 13 -2.35 9.87 8.04
C CYS A 13 -3.21 8.80 7.35
N LEU A 14 -3.67 7.80 8.09
CA LEU A 14 -4.32 6.61 7.56
C LEU A 14 -5.83 6.55 7.74
N LYS A 15 -6.52 7.40 8.51
CA LYS A 15 -7.97 7.15 8.72
C LYS A 15 -8.81 7.28 7.45
N GLN A 16 -8.71 8.40 6.74
CA GLN A 16 -9.45 8.63 5.49
C GLN A 16 -8.91 7.74 4.36
N THR A 17 -7.59 7.69 4.21
CA THR A 17 -6.91 6.83 3.24
C THR A 17 -7.25 5.35 3.42
N LYS A 18 -7.21 4.82 4.65
CA LYS A 18 -7.54 3.42 4.94
C LYS A 18 -9.00 3.10 4.62
N SER A 19 -9.94 3.96 5.02
CA SER A 19 -11.37 3.74 4.71
C SER A 19 -11.61 3.72 3.20
N PHE A 20 -11.04 4.67 2.47
CA PHE A 20 -11.14 4.71 1.01
C PHE A 20 -10.50 3.48 0.36
N LEU A 21 -9.26 3.14 0.73
CA LEU A 21 -8.56 1.97 0.18
C LEU A 21 -9.31 0.67 0.46
N LEU A 22 -9.91 0.53 1.65
CA LEU A 22 -10.75 -0.61 2.00
C LEU A 22 -12.01 -0.67 1.13
N GLU A 23 -12.67 0.46 0.89
CA GLU A 23 -13.82 0.52 -0.01
C GLU A 23 -13.43 0.17 -1.45
N GLN A 24 -12.34 0.76 -1.96
CA GLN A 24 -11.87 0.48 -3.32
C GLN A 24 -11.43 -0.98 -3.48
N SER A 25 -10.83 -1.60 -2.46
CA SER A 25 -10.46 -3.03 -2.50
C SER A 25 -11.66 -3.99 -2.57
N VAL A 26 -12.87 -3.52 -2.27
CA VAL A 26 -14.09 -4.31 -2.44
C VAL A 26 -14.63 -4.17 -3.86
N ASN A 27 -14.54 -2.96 -4.41
CA ASN A 27 -15.09 -2.64 -5.74
C ASN A 27 -14.12 -2.99 -6.89
N TYR A 28 -12.83 -3.09 -6.58
CA TYR A 28 -11.76 -3.29 -7.54
C TYR A 28 -10.78 -4.35 -7.03
N ASP A 29 -10.09 -5.03 -7.95
CA ASP A 29 -9.06 -6.03 -7.62
C ASP A 29 -7.78 -5.36 -7.09
N ILE A 30 -7.86 -4.84 -5.86
CA ILE A 30 -6.79 -4.14 -5.14
C ILE A 30 -6.44 -4.93 -3.88
N HIS A 31 -5.20 -5.40 -3.82
CA HIS A 31 -4.64 -6.06 -2.65
C HIS A 31 -3.91 -5.05 -1.77
N LEU A 32 -4.40 -4.88 -0.55
CA LEU A 32 -3.76 -4.01 0.45
C LEU A 32 -2.72 -4.80 1.22
N VAL A 33 -1.47 -4.36 1.14
CA VAL A 33 -0.33 -5.02 1.75
C VAL A 33 0.31 -4.10 2.78
N LEU A 34 0.41 -4.59 4.01
CA LEU A 34 1.14 -3.91 5.07
C LEU A 34 2.56 -4.42 5.12
N LEU A 35 3.50 -3.49 5.04
CA LEU A 35 4.92 -3.78 5.00
C LEU A 35 5.53 -3.55 6.38
N SER A 36 6.16 -4.57 6.92
CA SER A 36 6.90 -4.52 8.18
C SER A 36 8.38 -4.65 7.94
N LYS A 37 9.20 -4.05 8.81
CA LYS A 37 10.63 -4.36 8.86
C LYS A 37 10.94 -5.61 9.67
N THR A 38 10.06 -6.02 10.59
CA THR A 38 10.35 -7.10 11.55
C THR A 38 9.13 -7.97 11.84
N ASN A 39 9.34 -9.25 12.16
CA ASN A 39 8.25 -10.13 12.58
C ASN A 39 7.50 -9.62 13.83
N ARG A 40 8.21 -8.90 14.71
CA ARG A 40 7.61 -8.33 15.93
C ARG A 40 6.59 -7.26 15.61
N GLU A 41 6.94 -6.31 14.74
CA GLU A 41 6.03 -5.24 14.31
C GLU A 41 4.84 -5.83 13.52
N ALA A 42 5.09 -6.79 12.63
CA ALA A 42 4.02 -7.49 11.93
C ALA A 42 3.02 -8.18 12.87
N ALA A 43 3.51 -8.89 13.90
CA ALA A 43 2.66 -9.57 14.87
C ALA A 43 1.79 -8.59 15.68
N GLN A 44 2.38 -7.48 16.14
CA GLN A 44 1.66 -6.46 16.90
C GLN A 44 0.50 -5.83 16.11
N TYR A 45 0.68 -5.65 14.80
CA TYR A 45 -0.37 -5.10 13.96
C TYR A 45 -1.39 -6.17 13.53
N ALA A 46 -0.95 -7.41 13.27
CA ALA A 46 -1.83 -8.51 12.85
C ALA A 46 -3.03 -8.72 13.80
N GLU A 47 -2.83 -8.52 15.11
CA GLU A 47 -3.89 -8.64 16.12
C GLU A 47 -5.01 -7.60 16.00
N HIS A 48 -4.74 -6.48 15.32
CA HIS A 48 -5.66 -5.34 15.18
C HIS A 48 -6.11 -5.11 13.74
N LEU A 49 -5.75 -6.01 12.83
CA LEU A 49 -5.99 -5.85 11.41
C LEU A 49 -7.25 -6.57 10.96
N ASP A 50 -7.98 -5.85 10.10
CA ASP A 50 -9.08 -6.43 9.35
C ASP A 50 -8.52 -7.48 8.38
N LYS A 51 -9.25 -8.58 8.15
CA LYS A 51 -8.80 -9.73 7.33
C LYS A 51 -8.50 -9.38 5.86
N LYS A 52 -8.76 -8.14 5.46
CA LYS A 52 -8.53 -7.59 4.12
C LYS A 52 -7.09 -7.16 3.87
N PHE A 53 -6.26 -7.03 4.91
CA PHE A 53 -4.84 -6.70 4.74
C PHE A 53 -3.99 -7.96 4.75
N THR A 54 -3.07 -8.05 3.78
CA THR A 54 -1.96 -9.01 3.83
C THR A 54 -0.77 -8.35 4.52
N VAL A 55 -0.14 -9.02 5.48
CA VAL A 55 1.07 -8.51 6.13
C VAL A 55 2.31 -9.19 5.52
N LEU A 56 3.29 -8.39 5.07
CA LEU A 56 4.57 -8.85 4.56
C LEU A 56 5.71 -8.29 5.41
N VAL A 57 6.69 -9.13 5.73
CA VAL A 57 7.90 -8.74 6.47
C VAL A 57 9.06 -8.63 5.49
N ASP A 58 9.53 -7.40 5.27
CA ASP A 58 10.70 -7.09 4.45
C ASP A 58 11.98 -7.07 5.29
N SER A 59 12.32 -8.22 5.88
CA SER A 59 13.44 -8.34 6.81
C SER A 59 14.82 -8.12 6.18
N LYS A 60 14.92 -8.25 4.86
CA LYS A 60 16.15 -8.02 4.08
C LYS A 60 16.20 -6.62 3.47
N GLY A 61 15.13 -5.83 3.61
CA GLY A 61 15.05 -4.49 3.05
C GLY A 61 14.96 -4.46 1.53
N SER A 62 14.43 -5.50 0.88
CA SER A 62 14.24 -5.53 -0.57
C SER A 62 13.30 -4.43 -1.06
N ILE A 63 12.37 -3.97 -0.24
CA ILE A 63 11.46 -2.85 -0.53
C ILE A 63 11.93 -1.58 0.20
N TYR A 64 12.26 -1.68 1.50
CA TYR A 64 12.70 -0.53 2.31
C TYR A 64 14.07 0.04 1.92
N ASN A 65 14.92 -0.72 1.22
CA ASN A 65 16.19 -0.22 0.68
C ASN A 65 16.14 -0.01 -0.85
N HIS A 66 15.01 -0.28 -1.50
CA HIS A 66 14.89 -0.05 -2.94
C HIS A 66 14.85 1.45 -3.23
N PRO A 67 15.75 2.00 -4.08
CA PRO A 67 15.92 3.44 -4.24
C PRO A 67 14.67 4.17 -4.73
N GLU A 68 13.82 3.49 -5.50
CA GLU A 68 12.56 4.05 -6.01
C GLU A 68 11.34 3.74 -5.12
N LEU A 69 11.33 2.64 -4.37
CA LEU A 69 10.15 2.28 -3.57
C LEU A 69 10.23 2.93 -2.19
N ALA A 70 11.40 2.87 -1.54
CA ALA A 70 11.61 3.38 -0.20
C ALA A 70 11.27 4.87 -0.05
N LYS A 71 11.58 5.68 -1.07
CA LYS A 71 11.28 7.12 -1.10
C LYS A 71 9.81 7.45 -1.31
N ASN A 72 9.05 6.50 -1.85
CA ASN A 72 7.66 6.68 -2.27
C ASN A 72 6.67 5.92 -1.38
N LEU A 73 7.11 5.30 -0.27
CA LEU A 73 6.19 4.68 0.67
C LEU A 73 5.31 5.74 1.38
N PRO A 74 4.00 5.51 1.57
CA PRO A 74 3.18 4.40 1.07
C PRO A 74 3.03 4.43 -0.47
N VAL A 75 3.20 3.28 -1.13
CA VAL A 75 3.35 3.20 -2.59
C VAL A 75 2.29 2.33 -3.24
N LEU A 76 1.66 2.85 -4.30
CA LEU A 76 0.83 2.06 -5.20
C LEU A 76 1.75 1.29 -6.16
N ILE A 77 1.52 -0.02 -6.32
CA ILE A 77 2.23 -0.85 -7.29
C ILE A 77 1.20 -1.54 -8.18
N GLN A 78 1.12 -1.07 -9.42
CA GLN A 78 0.47 -1.81 -10.48
C GLN A 78 1.53 -2.60 -11.25
N TYR A 79 1.22 -3.86 -11.52
CA TYR A 79 1.97 -4.68 -12.46
C TYR A 79 1.25 -4.61 -13.81
N ASN A 80 1.99 -4.33 -14.88
CA ASN A 80 1.48 -4.57 -16.24
C ASN A 80 1.48 -6.08 -16.57
N ASP A 81 1.00 -6.45 -17.76
CA ASP A 81 0.98 -7.84 -18.24
C ASP A 81 2.37 -8.52 -18.26
N LYS A 82 3.45 -7.71 -18.18
CA LYS A 82 4.85 -8.15 -18.13
C LYS A 82 5.40 -8.22 -16.70
N LYS A 83 4.56 -8.08 -15.67
CA LYS A 83 4.92 -8.05 -14.25
C LYS A 83 5.92 -6.94 -13.89
N SER A 84 5.99 -5.86 -14.68
CA SER A 84 6.81 -4.68 -14.36
C SER A 84 6.02 -3.67 -13.54
N ILE A 85 6.69 -3.00 -12.60
CA ILE A 85 6.13 -1.93 -11.77
C ILE A 85 5.84 -0.73 -12.67
N VAL A 86 4.58 -0.29 -12.72
CA VAL A 86 4.16 0.77 -13.65
C VAL A 86 4.34 2.16 -13.04
N MET A 87 4.13 2.36 -11.73
CA MET A 87 4.25 3.70 -11.13
C MET A 87 4.29 3.69 -9.59
N PRO A 88 5.45 3.93 -8.94
CA PRO A 88 5.47 4.13 -7.50
C PRO A 88 4.96 5.53 -7.13
N PHE A 89 3.67 5.66 -6.84
CA PHE A 89 3.07 6.93 -6.38
C PHE A 89 3.05 7.01 -4.84
N ASN A 90 3.55 8.11 -4.29
CA ASN A 90 3.51 8.35 -2.84
C ASN A 90 2.10 8.76 -2.41
N ILE A 91 1.46 7.94 -1.59
CA ILE A 91 0.07 8.10 -1.16
C ILE A 91 -0.07 9.18 -0.05
N ASN A 92 1.03 9.68 0.51
CA ASN A 92 1.00 10.73 1.55
C ASN A 92 0.83 12.16 1.02
N THR A 93 1.00 12.42 -0.27
CA THR A 93 1.09 13.81 -0.77
C THR A 93 -0.27 14.44 -1.09
N ASN A 94 -1.29 13.67 -1.50
CA ASN A 94 -2.64 14.19 -1.77
C ASN A 94 -3.69 13.06 -1.91
N PHE A 95 -4.73 13.07 -1.07
CA PHE A 95 -5.80 12.06 -1.10
C PHE A 95 -6.62 12.09 -2.41
N GLU A 96 -6.95 13.28 -2.92
CA GLU A 96 -7.73 13.41 -4.16
C GLU A 96 -6.94 12.95 -5.38
N GLU A 97 -5.63 13.21 -5.41
CA GLU A 97 -4.76 12.75 -6.48
C GLU A 97 -4.64 11.21 -6.48
N MET A 98 -4.44 10.61 -5.30
CA MET A 98 -4.46 9.15 -5.13
C MET A 98 -5.78 8.55 -5.63
N LYS A 99 -6.92 9.14 -5.26
CA LYS A 99 -8.24 8.70 -5.70
C LYS A 99 -8.37 8.78 -7.22
N GLN A 100 -7.98 9.89 -7.85
CA GLN A 100 -8.03 10.02 -9.31
C GLN A 100 -7.12 9.00 -10.01
N ILE A 101 -5.92 8.76 -9.50
CA ILE A 101 -5.00 7.75 -10.04
C ILE A 101 -5.61 6.35 -9.94
N ILE A 102 -6.08 5.94 -8.77
CA ILE A 102 -6.71 4.62 -8.59
C ILE A 102 -7.90 4.47 -9.54
N LEU A 103 -8.79 5.46 -9.59
CA LEU A 103 -9.95 5.42 -10.49
C LEU A 103 -9.55 5.44 -11.96
N SER A 104 -8.45 6.09 -12.35
CA SER A 104 -7.99 6.13 -13.75
C SER A 104 -7.64 4.75 -14.31
N PHE A 105 -7.25 3.80 -13.47
CA PHE A 105 -6.98 2.42 -13.90
C PHE A 105 -8.25 1.61 -14.18
N TYR A 106 -9.40 2.08 -13.71
CA TYR A 106 -10.69 1.40 -13.83
C TYR A 106 -11.75 2.25 -14.54
N LYS A 107 -11.34 3.37 -15.17
CA LYS A 107 -12.19 4.13 -16.10
C LYS A 107 -12.13 3.41 -17.45
N GLU A 108 -13.26 2.84 -17.84
CA GLU A 108 -13.55 2.44 -19.23
C GLU A 108 -13.73 3.66 -20.13
#